data_AF-A0A5K0Y005-F1
#
_entry.id   AF-A0A5K0Y005-F1
#
_cell.length_a   1.000
_cell.length_b   1.000
_cell.length_c   1.000
_cell.angle_alpha   90.00
_cell.angle_beta   90.00
_cell.angle_gamma   90.00
#
_symmetry.space_group_name_H-M   'P 1'
#
loop_
_entity.id
_entity.type
_entity.pdbx_description
1 polymer ?
#
loop_
_entity_poly.entity_id
_entity_poly.type
_entity_poly.pdbx_seq_one_letter_code
_entity_poly.pdbx_strand_id
1 'polypeptide(L)' 'VLSLLPKFEQKDVLELGAGIGRFTGELAKAARSVTAIDFIESVIKK' A
#
# COMPACT_ATOMS: atom_id res chain seq x y z
N VAL A 1 -7.51 10.65 -0.82
CA VAL A 1 -6.18 10.41 -0.20
C VAL A 1 -5.12 10.15 -1.26
N LEU A 2 -5.27 9.14 -2.12
CA LEU A 2 -4.25 8.82 -3.15
C LEU A 2 -3.87 10.01 -4.05
N SER A 3 -4.82 10.88 -4.40
CA SER A 3 -4.58 12.10 -5.18
C SER A 3 -3.69 13.16 -4.51
N LEU A 4 -3.43 13.01 -3.20
CA LEU A 4 -2.58 13.92 -2.42
C LEU A 4 -1.13 13.41 -2.33
N LEU A 5 -0.88 12.17 -2.76
CA LEU A 5 0.46 11.59 -2.73
C LEU A 5 1.32 12.19 -3.86
N PRO A 6 2.65 12.28 -3.66
CA PRO A 6 3.55 12.55 -4.77
C PRO A 6 3.46 11.43 -5.82
N LYS A 7 3.85 11.73 -7.06
CA LYS A 7 3.91 10.70 -8.13
C LYS A 7 4.70 9.48 -7.66
N PHE A 8 4.10 8.31 -7.73
CA PHE A 8 4.69 7.03 -7.25
C PHE A 8 4.74 5.95 -8.33
N GLU A 9 4.40 6.31 -9.58
CA GLU A 9 4.48 5.41 -10.72
C GLU A 9 5.90 4.86 -10.87
N GLN A 10 6.00 3.54 -11.07
CA GLN A 10 7.27 2.82 -11.24
C GLN A 10 8.24 2.91 -10.04
N LYS A 11 7.76 3.31 -8.85
CA LYS A 11 8.54 3.34 -7.61
C LYS A 11 8.22 2.14 -6.71
N ASP A 12 9.16 1.81 -5.82
CA ASP A 12 8.88 0.91 -4.71
C ASP A 12 8.23 1.69 -3.56
N VAL A 13 7.09 1.20 -3.07
CA VAL A 13 6.29 1.85 -2.05
C VAL A 13 6.24 0.98 -0.80
N LEU A 14 6.51 1.59 0.36
CA LEU A 14 6.31 0.99 1.67
C LEU A 14 5.04 1.58 2.30
N GLU A 15 4.02 0.75 2.51
CA GLU A 15 2.76 1.14 3.16
C GLU A 15 2.77 0.66 4.61
N LEU A 16 2.86 1.60 5.56
CA LEU A 16 2.83 1.33 6.99
C LEU A 16 1.40 1.47 7.54
N GLY A 17 0.89 0.44 8.22
CA GLY A 17 -0.49 0.41 8.70
C GLY A 17 -1.49 0.13 7.59
N ALA A 18 -1.17 -0.85 6.73
CA ALA A 18 -1.99 -1.18 5.56
C ALA A 18 -3.39 -1.71 5.93
N GLY A 19 -3.56 -2.23 7.14
CA GLY A 19 -4.80 -2.81 7.63
C GLY A 19 -5.33 -3.89 6.67
N ILE A 20 -6.61 -3.78 6.35
CA ILE A 20 -7.29 -4.64 5.37
C ILE A 20 -6.87 -4.40 3.90
N GLY A 21 -5.93 -3.48 3.66
CA GLY A 21 -5.42 -3.17 2.33
C GLY A 21 -6.31 -2.24 1.50
N ARG A 22 -7.02 -1.30 2.14
CA ARG A 22 -7.91 -0.33 1.45
C ARG A 22 -7.20 0.46 0.36
N PHE A 23 -5.90 0.75 0.54
CA PHE A 23 -5.11 1.50 -0.43
C PHE A 23 -4.04 0.65 -1.13
N THR A 24 -3.58 -0.44 -0.51
CA THR A 24 -2.57 -1.36 -1.08
C THR A 24 -2.87 -1.76 -2.52
N GLY A 25 -4.12 -2.16 -2.81
CA GLY A 25 -4.52 -2.57 -4.16
C GLY A 25 -4.45 -1.45 -5.19
N GLU A 26 -4.81 -0.22 -4.80
CA GLU A 26 -4.71 0.94 -5.68
C GLU A 26 -3.26 1.40 -5.88
N LEU A 27 -2.44 1.35 -4.82
CA LEU A 27 -1.00 1.60 -4.92
C LEU A 27 -0.32 0.61 -5.87
N ALA A 28 -0.67 -0.67 -5.78
CA ALA A 28 -0.08 -1.74 -6.59
C ALA A 28 -0.40 -1.65 -8.09
N LYS A 29 -1.45 -0.91 -8.50
CA LYS A 29 -1.75 -0.69 -9.92
C LYS A 29 -0.75 0.23 -10.63
N ALA A 30 -0.08 1.11 -9.88
CA ALA A 30 0.78 2.15 -10.45
C ALA A 30 2.23 2.06 -9.95
N ALA A 31 2.45 1.64 -8.70
CA ALA A 31 3.79 1.39 -8.16
C ALA A 31 4.47 0.21 -8.88
N ARG A 32 5.80 0.20 -8.88
CA ARG A 32 6.58 -0.97 -9.31
C ARG A 32 6.41 -2.14 -8.34
N SER A 33 6.47 -1.85 -7.05
CA SER A 33 6.24 -2.82 -5.99
C SER A 33 5.62 -2.13 -4.78
N VAL A 34 4.86 -2.89 -3.99
CA VAL A 34 4.29 -2.43 -2.72
C VAL A 34 4.63 -3.45 -1.64
N THR A 35 5.32 -3.00 -0.59
CA THR A 35 5.45 -3.73 0.66
C THR A 35 4.44 -3.16 1.64
N ALA A 36 3.40 -3.92 1.94
CA ALA A 36 2.37 -3.55 2.91
C ALA A 36 2.69 -4.19 4.27
N ILE A 37 2.67 -3.39 5.32
CA ILE A 37 2.96 -3.82 6.69
C ILE A 37 1.79 -3.42 7.60
N ASP A 38 1.37 -4.34 8.45
CA ASP A 38 0.53 -4.04 9.59
C ASP A 38 1.01 -4.80 10.83
N PHE A 39 0.71 -4.26 12.00
CA PHE A 39 1.04 -4.87 13.29
C PHE A 39 -0.04 -5.86 13.75
N ILE A 40 -1.28 -5.72 13.26
CA ILE A 40 -2.37 -6.64 13.54
C ILE A 40 -2.36 -7.74 12.47
N GLU A 41 -1.93 -8.94 12.86
CA GLU A 41 -1.81 -10.07 11.93
C GLU A 41 -3.16 -10.42 11.25
N SER A 42 -4.26 -10.33 11.99
CA SER A 42 -5.59 -10.71 11.49
C SER A 42 -6.16 -9.77 10.43
N VAL A 43 -5.65 -8.53 10.32
CA VAL A 43 -6.12 -7.60 9.27
C VAL A 43 -5.28 -7.68 8.01
N ILE A 44 -4.01 -8.07 8.12
CA ILE A 44 -3.09 -8.16 6.98
C ILE A 44 -3.11 -9.54 6.32
N LYS A 45 -3.45 -10.60 7.06
CA LYS A 45 -3.65 -11.93 6.51
C LYS A 45 -4.99 -12.02 5.76
N LYS A 46 -4.95 -12.64 4.59
CA LYS A 46 -6.13 -13.05 3.83
C LYS A 46 -6.57 -14.45 4.21
#